data_AF-A0A7Y2GWP6-F1
#
_entry.id   AF-A0A7Y2GWP6-F1
#
_cell.length_a   1.000
_cell.length_b   1.000
_cell.length_c   1.000
_cell.angle_alpha   90.00
_cell.angle_beta   90.00
_cell.angle_gamma   90.00
#
_symmetry.space_group_name_H-M   'P 1'
#
loop_
_entity.id
_entity.type
_entity.pdbx_description
1 polymer ?
#
loop_
_entity_poly.entity_id
_entity_poly.type
_entity_poly.pdbx_seq_one_letter_code
_entity_poly.pdbx_strand_id
1 'polypeptide(L)'
;MKLKRIKVLSLAKFQAVLMLYVGLCAGILYSFGGFFYDLFTIGLNWGTLLAFGALVGMPAIFAVFGFVLGIIEAIVFNFFARWFGGIELDL
;
A
#
# COMPACT_ATOMS: atom_id res chain seq x y z
N MET A 1 -10.98 -13.05 23.70
CA MET A 1 -11.83 -11.83 23.67
C MET A 1 -12.56 -11.75 22.33
N LYS A 2 -13.86 -11.38 22.25
CA LYS A 2 -14.59 -11.30 20.95
C LYS A 2 -14.47 -9.91 20.32
N LEU A 3 -13.80 -9.81 19.17
CA LEU A 3 -13.73 -8.57 18.39
C LEU A 3 -14.94 -8.46 17.46
N LYS A 4 -15.88 -7.57 17.81
CA LYS A 4 -17.11 -7.34 17.04
C LYS A 4 -17.07 -6.14 16.09
N ARG A 5 -16.11 -5.23 16.28
CA ARG A 5 -15.88 -4.07 15.39
C ARG A 5 -14.41 -3.69 15.32
N ILE A 6 -14.01 -3.23 14.15
CA ILE A 6 -12.73 -2.60 13.87
C ILE A 6 -12.97 -1.09 13.68
N LYS A 7 -12.11 -0.27 14.30
CA LYS A 7 -12.09 1.17 14.05
C LYS A 7 -11.60 1.41 12.62
N VAL A 8 -12.51 1.85 11.75
CA VAL A 8 -12.26 2.06 10.31
C VAL A 8 -11.00 2.88 10.06
N LEU A 9 -10.86 4.02 10.74
CA LEU A 9 -9.70 4.90 10.57
C LEU A 9 -8.38 4.26 11.04
N SER A 10 -8.43 3.36 12.01
CA SER A 10 -7.24 2.66 12.50
C SER A 10 -6.72 1.65 11.47
N LEU A 11 -7.63 0.87 10.88
CA LEU A 11 -7.26 -0.09 9.84
C LEU A 11 -6.79 0.63 8.57
N ALA A 12 -7.50 1.69 8.16
CA ALA A 12 -7.11 2.51 7.02
C ALA A 12 -5.68 3.08 7.16
N LYS A 13 -5.33 3.65 8.33
CA LYS A 13 -3.96 4.15 8.58
C LYS A 13 -2.93 3.03 8.56
N PHE A 14 -3.23 1.91 9.21
CA PHE A 14 -2.34 0.75 9.23
C PHE A 14 -2.05 0.25 7.81
N GLN A 15 -3.10 0.08 7.00
CA GLN A 15 -2.98 -0.42 5.64
C GLN A 15 -2.33 0.59 4.69
N ALA A 16 -2.54 1.89 4.90
CA ALA A 16 -1.81 2.94 4.20
C ALA A 16 -0.30 2.83 4.45
N VAL A 17 0.12 2.62 5.71
CA VAL A 17 1.54 2.48 6.07
C VAL A 17 2.11 1.19 5.50
N LEU A 18 1.39 0.07 5.59
CA LEU A 18 1.83 -1.19 4.97
C LEU A 18 2.02 -1.02 3.45
N MET A 19 1.03 -0.45 2.77
CA MET A 19 1.10 -0.26 1.33
C MET A 19 2.14 0.78 0.92
N LEU A 20 2.42 1.79 1.75
CA LEU A 20 3.54 2.71 1.53
C LEU A 20 4.85 1.95 1.39
N TYR A 21 5.15 1.00 2.29
CA TYR A 21 6.37 0.19 2.21
C TYR A 21 6.39 -0.71 0.97
N VAL A 22 5.24 -1.31 0.62
CA VAL A 22 5.12 -2.08 -0.63
C VAL A 22 5.39 -1.20 -1.85
N GLY A 23 4.81 0.00 -1.89
CA GLY A 23 5.03 0.98 -2.94
C GLY A 23 6.46 1.49 -2.99
N LEU A 24 7.14 1.62 -1.85
CA LEU A 24 8.57 1.95 -1.79
C LEU A 24 9.42 0.84 -2.40
N CYS A 25 9.17 -0.43 -2.07
CA CYS A 25 9.84 -1.57 -2.70
C CYS A 25 9.62 -1.58 -4.22
N ALA A 26 8.38 -1.36 -4.67
CA ALA A 26 8.06 -1.25 -6.09
C ALA A 26 8.77 -0.05 -6.75
N GLY A 27 8.81 1.10 -6.08
CA GLY A 27 9.51 2.29 -6.52
C GLY A 27 11.00 2.07 -6.68
N ILE A 28 11.65 1.37 -5.73
CA ILE A 28 13.06 0.98 -5.82
C ILE A 28 13.28 0.09 -7.05
N LEU A 29 12.50 -0.97 -7.20
CA LEU A 29 12.62 -1.88 -8.35
C LEU A 29 12.44 -1.13 -9.68
N TYR A 30 11.45 -0.24 -9.78
CA TYR A 30 11.21 0.55 -10.97
C TYR A 30 12.32 1.55 -11.27
N SER A 31 12.81 2.27 -10.25
CA SER A 31 13.83 3.31 -10.40
C SER A 31 15.16 2.70 -10.86
N PHE A 32 15.62 1.67 -10.16
CA PHE A 32 16.88 1.00 -10.50
C PHE A 32 16.75 0.14 -11.76
N GLY A 33 15.61 -0.53 -11.96
CA GLY A 33 15.32 -1.25 -13.18
C GLY A 33 15.34 -0.35 -14.42
N GLY A 34 14.68 0.81 -14.34
CA GLY A 34 14.70 1.83 -15.39
C GLY A 34 16.10 2.40 -15.60
N PHE A 35 16.85 2.69 -14.54
CA PHE A 35 18.22 3.16 -14.63
C PHE A 35 19.13 2.19 -15.39
N PHE A 36 19.13 0.90 -15.02
CA PHE A 36 19.94 -0.09 -15.72
C PHE A 36 19.47 -0.28 -17.16
N TYR A 37 18.17 -0.34 -17.38
CA TYR A 37 17.61 -0.46 -18.73
C TYR A 37 18.07 0.69 -19.63
N ASP A 38 17.95 1.93 -19.17
CA ASP A 38 18.38 3.11 -19.92
C ASP A 38 19.90 3.10 -20.14
N LEU A 39 20.69 2.78 -19.11
CA LEU A 39 22.14 2.72 -19.19
C LEU A 39 22.64 1.75 -20.27
N PHE A 40 21.97 0.61 -20.45
CA PHE A 40 22.40 -0.43 -21.40
C PHE A 40 21.77 -0.32 -22.79
N THR A 41 20.72 0.49 -22.99
CA THR A 41 19.98 0.51 -24.26
C THR A 41 20.07 1.84 -25.00
N ILE A 42 19.70 2.94 -24.35
CA ILE A 42 19.48 4.24 -24.99
C ILE A 42 20.31 5.38 -24.36
N GLY A 43 21.01 5.10 -23.27
CA GLY A 43 21.73 6.08 -22.47
C GLY A 43 20.82 6.83 -21.48
N LEU A 44 21.45 7.48 -20.50
CA LEU A 44 20.76 8.25 -19.47
C LEU A 44 20.01 9.43 -20.08
N ASN A 45 18.73 9.57 -19.76
CA ASN A 45 17.86 10.59 -20.34
C ASN A 45 16.80 11.07 -19.32
N TRP A 46 15.87 11.92 -19.77
CA TRP A 46 14.79 12.46 -18.93
C TRP A 46 13.87 11.37 -18.35
N GLY A 47 13.69 10.26 -19.05
CA GLY A 47 12.99 9.07 -18.56
C GLY A 47 13.69 8.44 -17.36
N THR A 48 15.01 8.42 -17.32
CA THR A 48 15.76 7.94 -16.15
C THR A 48 15.52 8.83 -14.93
N LEU A 49 15.50 10.16 -15.12
CA LEU A 49 15.18 11.09 -14.04
C LEU A 49 13.75 10.87 -13.52
N LEU A 50 12.79 10.65 -14.42
CA LEU A 50 11.42 10.32 -14.08
C LEU A 50 11.32 8.98 -13.34
N ALA A 51 12.14 7.99 -13.71
CA ALA A 51 12.17 6.69 -13.06
C ALA A 51 12.52 6.81 -11.58
N PHE A 52 13.49 7.65 -11.20
CA PHE A 52 13.78 7.95 -9.79
C PHE A 52 12.65 8.71 -9.08
N GLY A 53 11.80 9.43 -9.82
CA GLY A 53 10.56 9.97 -9.28
C GLY A 53 9.63 8.90 -8.71
N ALA A 54 9.73 7.64 -9.16
CA ALA A 54 8.97 6.53 -8.62
C ALA A 54 9.31 6.21 -7.16
N LEU A 55 10.49 6.58 -6.65
CA LEU A 55 10.85 6.44 -5.22
C LEU A 55 9.92 7.22 -4.29
N VAL A 56 9.28 8.27 -4.81
CA VAL A 56 8.30 9.08 -4.05
C VAL A 56 6.88 8.79 -4.56
N GLY A 57 6.70 8.76 -5.88
CA GLY A 57 5.40 8.58 -6.50
C GLY A 57 4.74 7.26 -6.15
N MET A 58 5.46 6.14 -6.28
CA MET A 58 4.90 4.81 -5.98
C MET A 58 4.50 4.63 -4.51
N PRO A 59 5.35 4.93 -3.51
CA PRO A 59 4.93 4.84 -2.11
C PRO A 59 3.73 5.74 -1.80
N ALA A 60 3.68 6.96 -2.34
CA ALA A 60 2.55 7.86 -2.13
C ALA A 60 1.24 7.30 -2.72
N ILE A 61 1.27 6.84 -3.97
CA ILE A 61 0.11 6.23 -4.65
C ILE A 61 -0.36 4.99 -3.88
N PHE A 62 0.55 4.08 -3.55
CA PHE A 62 0.20 2.86 -2.82
C PHE A 62 -0.34 3.16 -1.42
N ALA A 63 0.20 4.16 -0.70
CA ALA A 63 -0.33 4.57 0.59
C ALA A 63 -1.79 5.04 0.50
N VAL A 64 -2.13 5.84 -0.52
CA VAL A 64 -3.52 6.27 -0.77
C VAL A 64 -4.41 5.08 -1.09
N PHE A 65 -3.97 4.19 -1.97
CA PHE A 65 -4.72 2.96 -2.27
C PHE A 65 -4.91 2.08 -1.03
N GLY A 66 -3.87 1.87 -0.22
CA GLY A 66 -3.94 1.13 1.02
C GLY A 66 -4.88 1.74 2.04
N PHE A 67 -4.92 3.07 2.13
CA PHE A 67 -5.88 3.78 2.98
C PHE A 67 -7.32 3.50 2.55
N VAL A 68 -7.62 3.63 1.26
CA VAL A 68 -8.97 3.38 0.71
C VAL A 68 -9.37 1.92 0.90
N LEU A 69 -8.46 0.98 0.62
CA LEU A 69 -8.70 -0.45 0.84
C LEU A 69 -8.98 -0.74 2.31
N GLY A 70 -8.21 -0.18 3.25
CA GLY A 70 -8.45 -0.39 4.68
C GLY A 70 -9.77 0.21 5.18
N ILE A 71 -10.28 1.27 4.54
CA ILE A 71 -11.66 1.74 4.81
C ILE A 71 -12.67 0.68 4.37
N ILE A 72 -12.54 0.19 3.13
CA ILE A 72 -13.45 -0.79 2.55
C ILE A 72 -13.44 -2.07 3.39
N GLU A 73 -12.26 -2.59 3.72
CA GLU A 73 -12.08 -3.79 4.54
C GLU A 73 -12.72 -3.65 5.92
N ALA A 74 -12.53 -2.51 6.59
CA ALA A 74 -13.13 -2.29 7.91
C ALA A 74 -14.65 -2.20 7.85
N ILE A 75 -15.21 -1.58 6.80
CA ILE A 75 -16.67 -1.52 6.59
C ILE A 75 -17.22 -2.92 6.36
N VAL A 76 -16.60 -3.68 5.47
CA VAL A 76 -16.97 -5.07 5.15
C VAL A 76 -16.91 -5.93 6.42
N PHE A 77 -15.81 -5.87 7.16
CA PHE A 77 -15.67 -6.61 8.42
C PHE A 77 -16.76 -6.25 9.43
N ASN A 78 -16.98 -4.94 9.67
CA ASN A 78 -17.99 -4.48 10.62
C ASN A 78 -19.41 -4.90 10.22
N PHE A 79 -19.69 -4.99 8.92
CA PHE A 79 -20.97 -5.46 8.40
C PHE A 79 -21.16 -6.96 8.67
N PHE A 80 -20.19 -7.80 8.28
CA PHE A 80 -20.27 -9.25 8.47
C PHE A 80 -20.17 -9.69 9.94
N ALA A 81 -19.38 -8.98 10.75
CA ALA A 81 -19.25 -9.26 12.18
C ALA A 81 -20.58 -9.11 12.95
N ARG A 82 -21.54 -8.31 12.43
CA ARG A 82 -22.90 -8.24 13.00
C ARG A 82 -23.69 -9.53 12.80
N TRP A 83 -23.44 -10.27 11.73
CA TRP A 83 -24.14 -11.52 11.42
C TRP A 83 -23.48 -12.74 12.05
N PHE A 84 -22.15 -12.78 12.08
CA PHE A 84 -21.40 -13.96 12.54
C PHE A 84 -20.88 -13.87 13.99
N GLY A 85 -21.24 -12.82 14.73
CA GLY A 85 -20.91 -12.69 16.15
C GLY A 85 -19.49 -12.17 16.45
N GLY A 86 -18.70 -11.84 15.42
CA GLY A 86 -17.32 -11.34 15.51
C GLY A 86 -16.27 -12.46 15.52
N ILE A 87 -14.99 -12.08 15.59
CA ILE A 87 -13.87 -13.03 15.68
C ILE A 87 -13.51 -13.25 17.15
N GLU A 88 -13.35 -14.51 17.57
CA GLU A 88 -12.70 -14.85 18.83
C GLU A 88 -11.19 -14.72 18.66
N LEU A 89 -10.60 -13.81 19.41
CA LEU A 89 -9.15 -13.67 19.51
C LEU A 89 -8.68 -14.40 20.77
N ASP A 90 -7.81 -15.38 20.58
CA ASP A 90 -7.00 -15.98 21.63
C ASP A 90 -5.80 -15.06 21.84
N LEU A 91 -5.88 -14.23 22.87
CA LEU A 91 -4.85 -13.31 23.33
C LEU A 91 -4.62 -13.56 24.81
#